data_AF-A0A841KN95-F1
#
_entry.id   AF-A0A841KN95-F1
#
_cell.length_a   1.000
_cell.length_b   1.000
_cell.length_c   1.000
_cell.angle_alpha   90.00
_cell.angle_beta   90.00
_cell.angle_gamma   90.00
#
_symmetry.space_group_name_H-M   'P 1'
#
loop_
_entity.id
_entity.type
_entity.pdbx_description
1 polymer ?
#
loop_
_entity_poly.entity_id
_entity_poly.type
_entity_poly.pdbx_seq_one_letter_code
_entity_poly.pdbx_strand_id
1 'polypeptide(L)' 'MIKDLIKWNVLYGSGDYKDPLEICDDKEIECFYIEFESMTQKDKIDSTRGGFLTLTEAIAETEQVTNQKINWIRQI' A
#
# COMPACT_ATOMS: atom_id res chain seq x y z
N MET A 1 8.13 9.95 -4.50
CA MET A 1 6.74 10.42 -4.73
C MET A 1 5.84 9.21 -4.82
N ILE A 2 4.51 9.34 -4.67
CA ILE A 2 3.65 8.18 -4.94
C ILE A 2 3.67 7.89 -6.43
N LYS A 3 3.87 6.62 -6.76
CA LYS A 3 3.79 6.11 -8.13
C LYS A 3 2.37 5.66 -8.43
N ASP A 4 1.90 4.67 -7.67
CA ASP A 4 0.65 3.98 -7.93
C ASP A 4 0.04 3.41 -6.65
N LEU A 5 -1.25 3.07 -6.75
CA LEU A 5 -1.97 2.26 -5.79
C LEU A 5 -2.28 0.92 -6.47
N ILE A 6 -1.70 -0.15 -5.95
CA ILE A 6 -1.80 -1.48 -6.56
C ILE A 6 -2.75 -2.36 -5.78
N LYS A 7 -3.45 -3.22 -6.50
CA LYS A 7 -4.25 -4.31 -5.95
C LYS A 7 -3.37 -5.55 -5.82
N TRP A 8 -3.45 -6.23 -4.69
CA TRP A 8 -2.67 -7.44 -4.40
C TRP A 8 -3.54 -8.50 -3.72
N ASN A 9 -3.06 -9.75 -3.69
CA ASN A 9 -3.80 -10.89 -3.15
C ASN A 9 -3.19 -11.44 -1.85
N VAL A 10 -2.15 -10.80 -1.34
CA VAL A 10 -1.45 -11.21 -0.13
C VAL A 10 -1.32 -10.00 0.79
N LEU A 11 -1.96 -10.06 1.95
CA LEU A 11 -1.68 -9.14 3.04
C LEU A 11 -0.47 -9.67 3.81
N TYR A 12 0.66 -8.99 3.66
CA TYR A 12 1.88 -9.35 4.38
C TYR A 12 1.69 -9.20 5.89
N GLY A 13 2.12 -10.23 6.62
CA GLY A 13 2.24 -10.18 8.07
C GLY A 13 3.45 -9.34 8.50
N SER A 14 3.54 -9.04 9.79
CA SER A 14 4.68 -8.37 10.38
C SER A 14 5.95 -9.23 10.36
N GLY A 15 5.78 -10.56 10.31
CA GLY A 15 6.86 -11.53 10.46
C GLY A 15 7.44 -11.61 11.87
N ASP A 16 6.85 -10.90 12.86
CA ASP A 16 7.24 -11.03 14.27
C ASP A 16 6.40 -12.12 14.94
N TYR A 17 7.08 -13.20 15.34
CA TYR A 17 6.47 -14.33 16.04
C TYR A 17 5.81 -13.96 17.39
N LYS A 18 6.11 -12.78 17.94
CA LYS A 18 5.51 -12.27 19.17
C LYS A 18 4.20 -11.53 18.93
N ASP A 19 3.92 -11.13 17.69
CA ASP A 19 2.68 -10.48 17.36
C ASP A 19 1.52 -11.47 17.39
N PRO A 20 0.27 -10.98 17.59
CA PRO A 20 -0.91 -11.82 17.44
C PRO A 20 -0.92 -12.56 16.09
N LEU A 21 -1.44 -13.79 16.07
CA LEU A 21 -1.61 -14.59 14.84
C LEU A 21 -2.38 -13.85 13.75
N GLU A 22 -3.18 -12.86 14.12
CA GLU A 22 -3.91 -12.01 13.20
C GLU A 22 -3.03 -11.08 12.36
N ILE A 23 -1.79 -10.81 12.77
CA ILE A 23 -0.87 -9.91 12.06
C ILE A 23 0.52 -10.51 11.86
N CYS A 24 0.89 -11.58 12.55
CA CYS A 24 2.20 -12.22 12.41
C CYS A 24 2.41 -12.82 11.01
N ASP A 25 1.41 -13.56 10.51
CA ASP A 25 1.51 -14.34 9.28
C ASP A 25 0.91 -13.62 8.06
N ASP A 26 1.46 -13.92 6.89
CA ASP A 26 0.88 -13.53 5.61
C ASP A 26 -0.50 -14.16 5.41
N LYS A 27 -1.41 -13.40 4.81
CA LYS A 27 -2.79 -13.85 4.54
C LYS A 27 -3.13 -13.71 3.06
N GLU A 28 -3.66 -14.76 2.46
CA GLU A 28 -4.23 -14.71 1.10
C GLU A 28 -5.58 -13.99 1.12
N ILE A 29 -5.53 -12.66 1.11
CA ILE A 29 -6.68 -11.78 1.06
C ILE A 29 -6.41 -10.64 0.08
N GLU A 30 -7.45 -10.26 -0.65
CA GLU A 30 -7.40 -9.09 -1.52
C GLU A 30 -7.18 -7.82 -0.70
N CYS A 31 -6.14 -7.07 -1.06
CA CYS A 31 -5.72 -5.87 -0.34
C CYS A 31 -5.07 -4.86 -1.31
N PHE A 32 -4.77 -3.67 -0.78
CA PHE A 32 -4.18 -2.57 -1.52
C PHE A 32 -2.87 -2.11 -0.87
N TYR A 33 -1.88 -1.83 -1.73
CA TYR A 33 -0.61 -1.25 -1.36
C TYR A 33 -0.35 0.03 -2.15
N ILE A 34 0.37 0.95 -1.52
CA ILE A 34 0.82 2.22 -2.08
C ILE A 34 2.29 2.03 -2.46
N GLU A 35 2.62 2.25 -3.73
CA GLU A 35 3.98 2.23 -4.24
C GLU A 35 4.56 3.64 -4.27
N PHE A 36 5.77 3.78 -3.74
CA PHE A 36 6.52 5.03 -3.76
C PHE A 36 7.68 4.89 -4.74
N GLU A 37 7.72 5.81 -5.71
CA GLU A 37 8.85 5.98 -6.61
C GLU A 37 10.03 6.63 -5.89
N SER A 38 11.23 6.15 -6.23
CA SER A 38 12.50 6.71 -5.78
C SER A 38 12.62 8.18 -6.20
N MET A 39 13.08 9.01 -5.26
CA MET A 39 13.31 10.44 -5.52
C MET A 39 14.54 10.71 -6.39
N THR A 40 15.41 9.71 -6.58
CA THR A 40 16.68 9.85 -7.33
C THR A 40 16.71 9.04 -8.61
N GLN A 41 15.86 8.02 -8.74
CA GLN A 41 15.79 7.13 -9.89
C GLN A 41 14.36 7.10 -10.40
N LYS A 42 14.11 7.84 -11.48
CA LYS A 42 12.82 7.81 -12.15
C LYS A 42 12.46 6.38 -12.54
N ASP A 43 11.18 6.05 -12.44
CA ASP A 43 10.58 4.77 -12.76
C ASP A 43 10.89 3.61 -11.80
N LYS A 44 11.76 3.80 -10.82
CA LYS A 44 12.09 2.79 -9.82
C LYS A 44 11.19 2.90 -8.58
N ILE A 45 10.51 1.81 -8.24
CA ILE A 45 9.80 1.69 -6.96
C ILE A 45 10.85 1.47 -5.86
N ASP A 46 10.79 2.28 -4.81
CA ASP A 46 11.76 2.27 -3.71
C ASP A 46 11.16 1.69 -2.43
N SER A 47 9.86 1.85 -2.25
CA SER A 47 9.15 1.29 -1.09
C SER A 47 7.67 1.08 -1.39
N THR A 48 7.07 0.17 -0.63
CA THR A 48 5.65 -0.11 -0.60
C THR A 48 5.12 0.13 0.81
N ARG A 49 3.92 0.68 0.94
CA ARG A 49 3.23 0.82 2.22
C ARG A 49 1.80 0.32 2.11
N GLY A 50 1.30 -0.38 3.11
CA GLY A 50 -0.13 -0.70 3.17
C GLY A 50 -0.42 -2.12 3.63
N GLY A 51 -1.38 -2.73 2.95
CA GLY A 51 -2.18 -3.83 3.48
C GLY A 51 -3.63 -3.40 3.76
N PHE A 52 -4.14 -2.40 3.04
CA PHE A 52 -5.49 -1.87 3.24
C PHE A 52 -6.51 -2.84 2.66
N LEU A 53 -7.60 -3.09 3.37
CA LEU A 53 -8.62 -4.04 2.92
C LEU A 53 -9.60 -3.39 1.93
N THR A 54 -9.64 -2.06 1.90
CA THR A 54 -10.49 -1.31 0.98
C THR A 54 -9.71 -0.26 0.21
N LEU A 55 -10.18 0.02 -1.01
CA LEU A 55 -9.61 1.10 -1.83
C LEU A 55 -9.76 2.47 -1.14
N THR A 56 -10.85 2.70 -0.42
CA THR A 56 -11.11 3.95 0.30
C THR A 56 -10.05 4.22 1.38
N GLU A 57 -9.67 3.19 2.15
CA GLU A 57 -8.61 3.30 3.17
C GLU A 57 -7.26 3.62 2.52
N ALA A 58 -6.93 2.93 1.44
CA ALA A 58 -5.69 3.16 0.71
C ALA A 58 -5.61 4.57 0.12
N ILE A 59 -6.72 5.10 -0.39
CA ILE A 59 -6.83 6.48 -0.86
C ILE A 59 -6.64 7.46 0.30
N ALA A 60 -7.33 7.26 1.43
CA ALA A 60 -7.24 8.15 2.59
C ALA A 60 -5.81 8.23 3.14
N GLU A 61 -5.14 7.08 3.27
CA GLU A 61 -3.73 7.05 3.70
C GLU A 61 -2.84 7.77 2.68
N THR A 62 -3.05 7.53 1.38
CA THR A 62 -2.30 8.19 0.31
C THR A 62 -2.40 9.72 0.42
N GLU A 63 -3.60 10.25 0.60
CA GLU A 63 -3.80 11.69 0.74
C GLU A 63 -3.13 12.23 2.02
N GLN A 64 -3.18 11.47 3.11
CA GLN A 64 -2.54 11.83 4.37
C GLN A 64 -1.01 11.89 4.26
N VAL A 65 -0.38 10.88 3.64
CA VAL A 65 1.09 10.81 3.54
C VAL A 65 1.66 11.79 2.54
N THR A 66 0.88 12.16 1.53
CA THR A 66 1.30 13.18 0.55
C THR A 66 0.93 14.59 0.98
N ASN A 67 0.08 14.73 2.00
CA ASN A 67 -0.58 15.98 2.39
C ASN A 67 -1.22 16.69 1.18
N GLN A 68 -1.81 15.89 0.28
CA GLN A 68 -2.42 16.34 -0.96
C GLN A 68 -3.69 15.55 -1.21
N LYS A 69 -4.70 16.20 -1.80
CA LYS A 69 -5.84 15.47 -2.35
C LYS A 69 -5.44 14.90 -3.71
N ILE A 70 -5.62 13.60 -3.88
CA ILE A 70 -5.23 12.90 -5.10
C ILE A 70 -6.49 12.51 -5.85
N ASN A 71 -6.61 13.03 -7.06
CA ASN A 71 -7.74 12.72 -7.91
C ASN A 71 -7.40 11.47 -8.73
N TRP A 72 -7.84 10.32 -8.23
CA TRP A 72 -7.60 9.03 -8.86
C TRP A 72 -8.45 8.90 -10.12
N ILE A 73 -7.81 9.03 -11.29
CA ILE A 73 -8.47 8.77 -12.57
C ILE A 73 -8.64 7.26 -12.67
N ARG A 74 -9.87 6.75 -12.49
CA ARG A 74 -10.20 5.34 -12.69
C ARG A 74 -9.75 4.91 -14.09
N GLN A 75 -8.71 4.08 -14.18
CA GLN A 75 -8.51 3.24 -15.35
C GLN A 75 -9.34 1.97 -15.11
N ILE A 76 -10.51 1.93 -15.77
CA ILE A 76 -11.35 0.73 -15.89
C ILE A 76 -10.77 -0.14 -17.00
#